data_AF-X1LK53-F1
#
_entry.id   AF-X1LK53-F1
#
_cell.length_a   1.000
_cell.length_b   1.000
_cell.length_c   1.000
_cell.angle_alpha   90.00
_cell.angle_beta   90.00
_cell.angle_gamma   90.00
#
_symmetry.space_group_name_H-M   'P 1'
#
loop_
_entity.id
_entity.type
_entity.pdbx_description
1 polymer ?
#
loop_
_entity_poly.entity_id
_entity_poly.type
_entity_poly.pdbx_seq_one_letter_code
_entity_poly.pdbx_strand_id
1 'polypeptide(L)'
;DMNPEDIASVTVLKGGAATALYGLRAANGAIIITTKSGKELRQKSKIEFHTTLGWDVVSQLPPTQNTFVQGNNGNWIGGFSRSWGPNADTLQYDITTNPDYKWDENGMIVGQNHPNANGIPINMYDNYDFFQTGVTLNNRFSISSGNEFGNYYFSISNLDQTGVVPNNKFGRTTARLKAKTKLSDKASFSANMAYANSRANQIQKGSNVSGVMLGLVRTPPSFDNGAGYEFPDGKQRNYRNGGRV
;
A
#
# COMPACT_ATOMS: atom_id res chain seq x y z
N ASP A 1 -4.30 -18.88 2.82
CA ASP A 1 -3.26 -17.97 3.36
C ASP A 1 -2.45 -18.74 4.41
N MET A 2 -1.13 -18.57 4.46
CA MET A 2 -0.24 -19.32 5.34
C MET A 2 0.88 -18.43 5.83
N ASN A 3 1.25 -18.57 7.10
CA ASN A 3 2.41 -17.90 7.65
C ASN A 3 3.70 -18.49 7.01
N PRO A 4 4.49 -17.72 6.24
CA PRO A 4 5.71 -18.22 5.60
C PRO A 4 6.70 -18.78 6.61
N GLU A 5 6.65 -18.22 7.80
CA GLU A 5 7.50 -18.55 8.92
C GLU A 5 7.25 -19.95 9.51
N ASP A 6 6.08 -20.54 9.26
CA ASP A 6 5.75 -21.93 9.64
C ASP A 6 6.32 -22.95 8.64
N ILE A 7 6.89 -22.50 7.52
CA ILE A 7 7.50 -23.37 6.51
C ILE A 7 8.84 -23.88 7.04
N ALA A 8 9.02 -25.20 7.00
CA ALA A 8 10.30 -25.85 7.22
C ALA A 8 11.07 -26.01 5.91
N SER A 9 10.38 -26.38 4.82
CA SER A 9 10.98 -26.50 3.51
C SER A 9 9.96 -26.32 2.38
N VAL A 10 10.48 -25.91 1.22
CA VAL A 10 9.74 -25.82 -0.04
C VAL A 10 10.48 -26.64 -1.08
N THR A 11 9.80 -27.58 -1.72
CA THR A 11 10.35 -28.39 -2.83
C THR A 11 9.54 -28.14 -4.09
N VAL A 12 10.20 -27.83 -5.20
CA VAL A 12 9.55 -27.57 -6.48
C VAL A 12 9.76 -28.75 -7.41
N LEU A 13 8.67 -29.41 -7.77
CA LEU A 13 8.63 -30.50 -8.73
C LEU A 13 8.37 -29.93 -10.12
N LYS A 14 9.37 -30.03 -11.01
CA LYS A 14 9.37 -29.35 -12.31
C LYS A 14 9.05 -30.26 -13.51
N GLY A 15 9.02 -31.58 -13.33
CA GLY A 15 8.89 -32.55 -14.42
C GLY A 15 7.83 -33.63 -14.16
N GLY A 16 7.23 -34.14 -15.24
CA GLY A 16 6.08 -35.06 -15.20
C GLY A 16 6.30 -36.37 -14.43
N ALA A 17 7.51 -36.93 -14.46
CA ALA A 17 7.84 -38.14 -13.69
C ALA A 17 7.80 -37.87 -12.17
N ALA A 18 8.21 -36.68 -11.74
CA ALA A 18 8.22 -36.30 -10.32
C ALA A 18 6.83 -35.89 -9.80
N THR A 19 5.91 -35.52 -10.69
CA THR A 19 4.56 -35.07 -10.33
C THR A 19 3.48 -36.13 -10.47
N ALA A 20 3.81 -37.33 -10.98
CA ALA A 20 2.86 -38.42 -11.21
C ALA A 20 2.05 -38.82 -9.96
N LEU A 21 2.67 -38.77 -8.77
CA LEU A 21 2.02 -39.01 -7.47
C LEU A 21 0.90 -38.01 -7.12
N TYR A 22 0.89 -36.83 -7.76
CA TYR A 22 -0.04 -35.73 -7.48
C TYR A 22 -1.10 -35.55 -8.58
N GLY A 23 -1.09 -36.41 -9.60
CA GLY A 23 -2.10 -36.47 -10.67
C GLY A 23 -2.07 -35.29 -11.65
N LEU A 24 -3.14 -35.18 -12.45
CA LEU A 24 -3.23 -34.21 -13.56
C LEU A 24 -3.05 -32.75 -13.14
N ARG A 25 -3.42 -32.39 -11.90
CA ARG A 25 -3.26 -31.01 -11.39
C ARG A 25 -1.79 -30.60 -11.25
N ALA A 26 -0.87 -31.56 -11.23
CA ALA A 26 0.55 -31.31 -11.16
C ALA A 26 1.26 -31.44 -12.54
N ALA A 27 0.50 -31.45 -13.65
CA ALA A 27 1.06 -31.49 -15.00
C ALA A 27 1.98 -30.29 -15.30
N ASN A 28 1.67 -29.12 -14.72
CA ASN A 28 2.49 -27.90 -14.82
C ASN A 28 3.57 -27.81 -13.71
N GLY A 29 3.81 -28.89 -12.98
CA GLY A 29 4.65 -28.90 -11.78
C GLY A 29 3.85 -28.85 -10.47
N ALA A 30 4.54 -29.01 -9.35
CA ALA A 30 3.95 -28.89 -8.02
C ALA A 30 4.93 -28.27 -7.02
N ILE A 31 4.40 -27.52 -6.06
CA ILE A 31 5.16 -26.97 -4.95
C ILE A 31 4.77 -27.73 -3.68
N ILE A 32 5.68 -28.53 -3.15
CA ILE A 32 5.52 -29.24 -1.89
C ILE A 32 6.01 -28.35 -0.77
N ILE A 33 5.12 -28.02 0.15
CA ILE A 33 5.43 -27.25 1.35
C ILE A 33 5.40 -28.19 2.54
N THR A 34 6.51 -28.30 3.25
CA THR A 34 6.57 -28.98 4.55
C THR A 34 6.59 -27.92 5.64
N THR A 35 5.65 -28.00 6.58
CA THR A 35 5.59 -27.09 7.73
C THR A 35 6.38 -27.63 8.91
N LYS A 36 6.88 -26.72 9.76
CA LYS A 36 7.57 -27.04 11.01
C LYS A 36 6.73 -27.99 11.87
N SER A 37 7.39 -28.86 12.61
CA SER A 37 6.81 -29.78 13.58
C SER A 37 7.68 -29.76 14.84
N GLY A 38 7.18 -30.35 15.93
CA GLY A 38 8.06 -30.64 17.05
C GLY A 38 9.15 -31.61 16.60
N LYS A 39 10.37 -31.43 17.13
CA LYS A 39 11.49 -32.33 16.85
C LYS A 39 11.30 -33.61 17.66
N GLU A 40 11.45 -34.77 17.03
CA GLU A 40 11.47 -36.04 17.74
C GLU A 40 12.86 -36.21 18.40
N LEU A 41 12.85 -36.65 19.68
CA LEU A 41 14.00 -36.89 20.58
C LEU A 41 14.46 -35.71 21.46
N ARG A 42 14.28 -35.87 22.78
CA ARG A 42 14.89 -35.19 23.95
C ARG A 42 15.39 -33.74 23.78
N GLN A 43 14.72 -32.89 23.01
CA GLN A 43 15.03 -31.46 22.98
C GLN A 43 14.12 -30.72 23.96
N LYS A 44 14.71 -29.83 24.75
CA LYS A 44 13.96 -28.89 25.59
C LYS A 44 12.98 -28.11 24.69
N SER A 45 11.81 -27.78 25.24
CA SER A 45 10.81 -26.98 24.52
C SER A 45 11.46 -25.72 23.94
N LYS A 46 11.28 -25.50 22.63
CA LYS A 46 11.78 -24.32 21.92
C LYS A 46 10.64 -23.32 21.82
N ILE A 47 10.83 -22.16 22.45
CA ILE A 47 9.92 -21.03 22.40
C ILE A 47 10.61 -19.94 21.59
N GLU A 48 9.92 -19.42 20.59
CA GLU A 48 10.43 -18.37 19.70
C GLU A 48 9.41 -17.25 19.63
N PHE A 49 9.88 -16.03 19.88
CA PHE A 49 9.14 -14.81 19.64
C PHE A 49 9.92 -13.98 18.62
N HIS A 50 9.25 -13.54 17.57
CA HIS A 50 9.83 -12.71 16.53
C HIS A 50 8.95 -11.50 16.29
N THR A 51 9.56 -10.33 16.25
CA THR A 51 8.93 -9.10 15.79
C THR A 51 9.69 -8.60 14.58
N THR A 52 8.97 -8.30 13.51
CA THR A 52 9.51 -7.64 12.32
C THR A 52 8.87 -6.26 12.21
N LEU A 53 9.69 -5.24 12.06
CA LEU A 53 9.28 -3.88 11.74
C LEU A 53 9.88 -3.52 10.36
N GLY A 54 9.08 -2.93 9.50
CA GLY A 54 9.49 -2.52 8.17
C GLY A 54 8.86 -1.19 7.76
N TRP A 55 9.57 -0.45 6.91
CA TRP A 55 9.12 0.80 6.32
C TRP A 55 9.15 0.68 4.81
N ASP A 56 8.02 1.03 4.18
CA ASP A 56 7.87 1.05 2.73
C ASP A 56 7.85 2.50 2.27
N VAL A 57 8.67 2.82 1.26
CA VAL A 57 8.67 4.13 0.60
C VAL A 57 8.53 3.92 -0.91
N VAL A 58 7.99 4.92 -1.59
CA VAL A 58 7.88 4.87 -3.05
C VAL A 58 9.28 4.86 -3.65
N SER A 59 9.60 3.83 -4.43
CA SER A 59 10.95 3.65 -4.96
C SER A 59 11.25 4.53 -6.16
N GLN A 60 10.28 4.71 -7.07
CA GLN A 60 10.45 5.47 -8.30
C GLN A 60 9.14 6.11 -8.71
N LEU A 61 9.24 7.34 -9.20
CA LEU A 61 8.13 8.13 -9.74
C LEU A 61 8.57 8.76 -11.06
N PRO A 62 7.68 8.89 -12.05
CA PRO A 62 7.96 9.69 -13.23
C PRO A 62 8.30 11.14 -12.83
N PRO A 63 9.25 11.81 -13.52
CA PRO A 63 9.49 13.22 -13.26
C PRO A 63 8.26 14.05 -13.66
N THR A 64 7.91 15.01 -12.82
CA THR A 64 6.86 16.00 -13.07
C THR A 64 7.49 17.37 -13.32
N GLN A 65 6.78 18.22 -14.05
CA GLN A 65 7.19 19.61 -14.27
C GLN A 65 6.69 20.49 -13.13
N ASN A 66 7.47 21.50 -12.74
CA ASN A 66 7.11 22.49 -11.72
C ASN A 66 7.32 23.94 -12.18
N THR A 67 7.21 24.20 -13.48
CA THR A 67 7.54 25.50 -14.10
C THR A 67 6.29 26.25 -14.54
N PHE A 68 5.31 25.52 -15.10
CA PHE A 68 4.11 26.09 -15.69
C PHE A 68 2.88 25.78 -14.83
N VAL A 69 2.03 26.78 -14.70
CA VAL A 69 0.80 26.74 -13.87
C VAL A 69 -0.41 26.28 -14.68
N GLN A 70 -1.58 26.20 -14.03
CA GLN A 70 -2.85 25.95 -14.73
C GLN A 70 -3.08 26.94 -15.87
N GLY A 71 -3.36 26.43 -17.06
CA GLY A 71 -3.62 27.30 -18.20
C GLY A 71 -3.45 26.64 -19.56
N ASN A 72 -3.59 27.46 -20.60
CA ASN A 72 -3.43 27.05 -21.98
C ASN A 72 -2.81 28.16 -22.82
N ASN A 73 -1.95 27.78 -23.78
CA ASN A 73 -1.26 28.73 -24.68
C ASN A 73 -0.53 29.86 -23.92
N GLY A 74 0.03 29.57 -22.74
CA GLY A 74 0.75 30.54 -21.91
C GLY A 74 -0.13 31.48 -21.09
N ASN A 75 -1.46 31.32 -21.13
CA ASN A 75 -2.40 32.14 -20.36
C ASN A 75 -2.90 31.40 -19.12
N TRP A 76 -2.97 32.10 -17.99
CA TRP A 76 -3.55 31.58 -16.75
C TRP A 76 -5.06 31.34 -16.93
N ILE A 77 -5.52 30.15 -16.53
CA ILE A 77 -6.95 29.82 -16.49
C ILE A 77 -7.22 29.07 -15.19
N GLY A 78 -7.88 29.74 -14.24
CA GLY A 78 -8.25 29.14 -12.95
C GLY A 78 -9.13 27.90 -13.12
N GLY A 79 -8.81 26.82 -12.41
CA GLY A 79 -9.55 25.56 -12.50
C GLY A 79 -9.32 24.76 -13.79
N PHE A 80 -8.30 25.10 -14.59
CA PHE A 80 -7.98 24.41 -15.83
C PHE A 80 -7.14 23.15 -15.59
N SER A 81 -7.37 22.14 -16.44
CA SER A 81 -6.88 20.77 -16.22
C SER A 81 -5.48 20.47 -16.74
N ARG A 82 -4.78 21.48 -17.27
CA ARG A 82 -3.48 21.34 -17.90
C ARG A 82 -2.52 22.40 -17.38
N SER A 83 -1.24 22.08 -17.44
CA SER A 83 -0.14 22.94 -16.99
C SER A 83 0.54 23.66 -18.16
N TRP A 84 -0.25 24.26 -19.06
CA TRP A 84 0.25 25.05 -20.21
C TRP A 84 -0.01 26.54 -20.02
N GLY A 85 -0.07 26.98 -18.76
CA GLY A 85 -0.15 28.38 -18.38
C GLY A 85 1.20 29.08 -18.41
N PRO A 86 1.28 30.32 -17.90
CA PRO A 86 2.51 31.08 -17.81
C PRO A 86 3.52 30.42 -16.85
N ASN A 87 4.77 30.86 -16.90
CA ASN A 87 5.78 30.44 -15.94
C ASN A 87 5.38 30.96 -14.53
N ALA A 88 5.40 30.09 -13.53
CA ALA A 88 5.10 30.42 -12.13
C ALA A 88 5.93 31.60 -11.62
N ASP A 89 7.20 31.71 -12.04
CA ASP A 89 8.12 32.79 -11.65
C ASP A 89 7.69 34.19 -12.14
N THR A 90 6.69 34.28 -13.02
CA THR A 90 6.16 35.53 -13.57
C THR A 90 4.84 35.96 -12.91
N LEU A 91 4.39 35.23 -11.89
CA LEU A 91 3.07 35.36 -11.28
C LEU A 91 3.15 35.70 -9.80
N GLN A 92 2.10 36.37 -9.31
CA GLN A 92 1.88 36.75 -7.92
C GLN A 92 0.39 36.69 -7.59
N TYR A 93 0.05 36.77 -6.31
CA TYR A 93 -1.34 36.93 -5.88
C TYR A 93 -1.81 38.39 -6.01
N ASP A 94 -3.11 38.57 -6.26
CA ASP A 94 -3.74 39.88 -6.37
C ASP A 94 -4.16 40.40 -4.99
N ILE A 95 -3.74 41.62 -4.64
CA ILE A 95 -4.00 42.31 -3.36
C ILE A 95 -5.49 42.60 -3.13
N THR A 96 -6.29 42.65 -4.19
CA THR A 96 -7.71 42.97 -4.19
C THR A 96 -8.60 41.73 -4.23
N THR A 97 -8.01 40.52 -4.18
CA THR A 97 -8.82 39.31 -4.34
C THR A 97 -9.85 39.17 -3.23
N ASN A 98 -11.10 38.93 -3.64
CA ASN A 98 -12.18 38.49 -2.78
C ASN A 98 -11.75 37.23 -1.98
N PRO A 99 -11.96 37.17 -0.65
CA PRO A 99 -11.84 35.93 0.13
C PRO A 99 -12.62 34.72 -0.44
N ASP A 100 -13.57 34.95 -1.34
CA ASP A 100 -14.35 33.89 -2.02
C ASP A 100 -13.70 33.32 -3.30
N TYR A 101 -12.44 33.64 -3.63
CA TYR A 101 -11.78 33.06 -4.80
C TYR A 101 -11.54 31.56 -4.62
N LYS A 102 -12.39 30.75 -5.24
CA LYS A 102 -12.45 29.31 -4.98
C LYS A 102 -11.27 28.48 -5.50
N TRP A 103 -10.46 28.99 -6.43
CA TRP A 103 -9.42 28.18 -7.09
C TRP A 103 -8.10 28.14 -6.33
N ASP A 104 -7.85 29.14 -5.49
CA ASP A 104 -6.66 29.24 -4.65
C ASP A 104 -7.01 30.02 -3.38
N GLU A 105 -6.69 29.46 -2.21
CA GLU A 105 -6.99 30.07 -0.91
C GLU A 105 -6.27 31.41 -0.69
N ASN A 106 -5.15 31.64 -1.38
CA ASN A 106 -4.34 32.85 -1.27
C ASN A 106 -4.82 33.97 -2.21
N GLY A 107 -5.80 33.66 -3.08
CA GLY A 107 -6.44 34.62 -3.96
C GLY A 107 -6.11 34.43 -5.44
N MET A 108 -6.52 35.41 -6.25
CA MET A 108 -6.42 35.36 -7.70
C MET A 108 -4.96 35.53 -8.11
N ILE A 109 -4.55 34.75 -9.10
CA ILE A 109 -3.20 34.80 -9.65
C ILE A 109 -3.17 35.81 -10.80
N VAL A 110 -2.21 36.74 -10.72
CA VAL A 110 -1.96 37.78 -11.73
C VAL A 110 -0.47 37.82 -12.11
N GLY A 111 -0.15 38.45 -13.23
CA GLY A 111 1.26 38.69 -13.59
C GLY A 111 1.93 39.72 -12.67
N GLN A 112 3.25 39.64 -12.51
CA GLN A 112 4.04 40.56 -11.67
C GLN A 112 3.91 42.04 -12.04
N ASN A 113 3.63 42.34 -13.31
CA ASN A 113 3.44 43.71 -13.79
C ASN A 113 1.99 44.22 -13.60
N HIS A 114 1.11 43.42 -13.00
CA HIS A 114 -0.27 43.82 -12.78
C HIS A 114 -0.35 44.88 -11.66
N PRO A 115 -1.18 45.94 -11.78
CA PRO A 115 -1.27 47.00 -10.77
C PRO A 115 -1.60 46.52 -9.36
N ASN A 116 -2.29 45.37 -9.26
CA ASN A 116 -2.71 44.77 -8.01
C ASN A 116 -1.81 43.61 -7.55
N ALA A 117 -0.68 43.37 -8.21
CA ALA A 117 0.23 42.30 -7.79
C ALA A 117 0.80 42.63 -6.39
N ASN A 118 0.65 41.70 -5.44
CA ASN A 118 0.93 41.95 -4.03
C ASN A 118 2.39 41.67 -3.62
N GLY A 119 3.26 41.29 -4.56
CA GLY A 119 4.66 40.94 -4.28
C GLY A 119 4.88 39.50 -3.79
N ILE A 120 3.83 38.74 -3.51
CA ILE A 120 3.93 37.37 -2.98
C ILE A 120 3.91 36.37 -4.15
N PRO A 121 4.96 35.55 -4.34
CA PRO A 121 4.95 34.49 -5.34
C PRO A 121 3.84 33.47 -5.11
N ILE A 122 3.38 32.85 -6.18
CA ILE A 122 2.36 31.80 -6.09
C ILE A 122 2.92 30.49 -5.49
N ASN A 123 2.04 29.68 -4.93
CA ASN A 123 2.40 28.36 -4.42
C ASN A 123 2.41 27.32 -5.54
N MET A 124 3.40 26.43 -5.45
CA MET A 124 3.53 25.26 -6.31
C MET A 124 3.63 24.03 -5.43
N TYR A 125 2.82 23.03 -5.70
CA TYR A 125 2.62 21.85 -4.88
C TYR A 125 3.20 20.61 -5.57
N ASP A 126 3.93 19.79 -4.80
CA ASP A 126 4.30 18.46 -5.26
C ASP A 126 3.15 17.50 -5.00
N ASN A 127 2.50 17.05 -6.08
CA ASN A 127 1.42 16.07 -5.96
C ASN A 127 1.89 14.73 -5.35
N TYR A 128 3.19 14.44 -5.34
CA TYR A 128 3.73 13.24 -4.72
C TYR A 128 3.83 13.29 -3.19
N ASP A 129 3.63 14.46 -2.56
CA ASP A 129 3.43 14.58 -1.10
C ASP A 129 2.16 13.83 -0.63
N PHE A 130 1.32 13.39 -1.55
CA PHE A 130 0.24 12.45 -1.30
C PHE A 130 0.72 11.11 -0.69
N PHE A 131 1.91 10.64 -1.08
CA PHE A 131 2.42 9.37 -0.58
C PHE A 131 2.90 9.49 0.85
N GLN A 132 2.68 8.42 1.62
CA GLN A 132 3.15 8.30 3.00
C GLN A 132 4.15 7.15 3.12
N THR A 133 4.94 7.15 4.19
CA THR A 133 5.72 5.97 4.56
C THR A 133 4.77 4.88 5.06
N GLY A 134 4.77 3.74 4.38
CA GLY A 134 4.07 2.54 4.85
C GLY A 134 4.81 1.91 6.02
N VAL A 135 4.09 1.35 6.98
CA VAL A 135 4.66 0.68 8.15
C VAL A 135 4.11 -0.74 8.22
N THR A 136 5.02 -1.70 8.35
CA THR A 136 4.69 -3.11 8.55
C THR A 136 5.17 -3.56 9.91
N LEU A 137 4.25 -4.10 10.73
CA LEU A 137 4.55 -4.75 11.99
C LEU A 137 4.05 -6.20 11.93
N ASN A 138 4.94 -7.15 12.18
CA ASN A 138 4.59 -8.56 12.28
C ASN A 138 5.08 -9.12 13.60
N ASN A 139 4.15 -9.54 14.46
CA ASN A 139 4.46 -10.23 15.70
C ASN A 139 4.14 -11.71 15.54
N ARG A 140 5.09 -12.54 15.94
CA ARG A 140 4.98 -13.98 15.86
C ARG A 140 5.41 -14.61 17.17
N PHE A 141 4.63 -15.58 17.60
CA PHE A 141 5.01 -16.50 18.65
C PHE A 141 4.92 -17.94 18.13
N SER A 142 5.87 -18.78 18.52
CA SER A 142 5.77 -20.22 18.31
C SER A 142 6.40 -21.00 19.45
N ILE A 143 5.85 -22.18 19.68
CA ILE A 143 6.37 -23.15 20.63
C ILE A 143 6.41 -24.53 19.97
N SER A 144 7.48 -25.27 20.22
CA SER A 144 7.63 -26.63 19.73
C SER A 144 8.35 -27.50 20.74
N SER A 145 7.95 -28.77 20.83
CA SER A 145 8.58 -29.74 21.73
C SER A 145 8.33 -31.16 21.24
N GLY A 146 9.09 -32.11 21.74
CA GLY A 146 8.89 -33.52 21.45
C GLY A 146 9.77 -34.46 22.27
N ASN A 147 9.28 -35.66 22.49
CA ASN A 147 9.93 -36.76 23.18
C ASN A 147 9.69 -38.09 22.42
N GLU A 148 10.04 -39.23 23.01
CA GLU A 148 9.80 -40.54 22.41
C GLU A 148 8.32 -40.92 22.21
N PHE A 149 7.39 -40.26 22.92
CA PHE A 149 5.95 -40.54 22.85
C PHE A 149 5.20 -39.61 21.91
N GLY A 150 5.78 -38.48 21.50
CA GLY A 150 5.11 -37.55 20.60
C GLY A 150 5.80 -36.21 20.47
N ASN A 151 5.23 -35.36 19.62
CA ASN A 151 5.70 -34.02 19.36
C ASN A 151 4.53 -33.05 19.12
N TYR A 152 4.76 -31.77 19.40
CA TYR A 152 3.80 -30.72 19.06
C TYR A 152 4.51 -29.45 18.57
N TYR A 153 3.77 -28.67 17.79
CA TYR A 153 4.12 -27.37 17.28
C TYR A 153 2.88 -26.49 17.31
N PHE A 154 2.99 -25.32 17.93
CA PHE A 154 1.98 -24.27 17.88
C PHE A 154 2.61 -22.98 17.41
N SER A 155 1.92 -22.24 16.55
CA SER A 155 2.31 -20.90 16.16
C SER A 155 1.09 -19.98 16.05
N ILE A 156 1.32 -18.71 16.35
CA ILE A 156 0.41 -17.61 16.07
C ILE A 156 1.21 -16.43 15.52
N SER A 157 0.65 -15.76 14.53
CA SER A 157 1.24 -14.55 13.94
C SER A 157 0.16 -13.55 13.62
N ASN A 158 0.46 -12.29 13.86
CA ASN A 158 -0.38 -11.15 13.56
C ASN A 158 0.47 -10.11 12.81
N LEU A 159 0.08 -9.86 11.58
CA LEU A 159 0.68 -8.90 10.66
C LEU A 159 -0.29 -7.72 10.51
N ASP A 160 0.24 -6.52 10.63
CA ASP A 160 -0.42 -5.25 10.33
C ASP A 160 0.47 -4.43 9.40
N GLN A 161 -0.09 -3.97 8.30
CA GLN A 161 0.62 -3.23 7.27
C GLN A 161 -0.22 -2.05 6.78
N THR A 162 0.37 -0.86 6.80
CA THR A 162 -0.12 0.31 6.06
C THR A 162 0.68 0.46 4.77
N GLY A 163 0.00 0.79 3.68
CA GLY A 163 0.65 1.03 2.39
C GLY A 163 1.20 2.45 2.25
N VAL A 164 1.99 2.66 1.19
CA VAL A 164 2.49 4.00 0.82
C VAL A 164 1.41 4.93 0.28
N VAL A 165 0.27 4.36 -0.15
CA VAL A 165 -0.94 5.11 -0.49
C VAL A 165 -1.81 5.21 0.76
N PRO A 166 -2.25 6.42 1.16
CA PRO A 166 -3.17 6.60 2.27
C PRO A 166 -4.41 5.70 2.16
N ASN A 167 -4.95 5.28 3.31
CA ASN A 167 -6.11 4.38 3.44
C ASN A 167 -5.92 2.94 2.89
N ASN A 168 -4.77 2.61 2.32
CA ASN A 168 -4.41 1.23 1.95
C ASN A 168 -3.91 0.49 3.19
N LYS A 169 -4.63 -0.55 3.62
CA LYS A 169 -4.28 -1.34 4.82
C LYS A 169 -4.43 -2.82 4.54
N PHE A 170 -3.50 -3.61 5.06
CA PHE A 170 -3.58 -5.06 5.04
C PHE A 170 -3.27 -5.59 6.44
N GLY A 171 -4.05 -6.57 6.89
CA GLY A 171 -3.81 -7.24 8.15
C GLY A 171 -4.09 -8.72 8.04
N ARG A 172 -3.33 -9.53 8.77
CA ARG A 172 -3.46 -10.99 8.73
C ARG A 172 -3.16 -11.60 10.09
N THR A 173 -4.07 -12.44 10.57
CA THR A 173 -3.85 -13.30 11.72
C THR A 173 -3.83 -14.75 11.28
N THR A 174 -2.80 -15.49 11.66
CA THR A 174 -2.69 -16.93 11.40
C THR A 174 -2.40 -17.67 12.69
N ALA A 175 -3.00 -18.85 12.85
CA ALA A 175 -2.65 -19.79 13.92
C ALA A 175 -2.51 -21.19 13.35
N ARG A 176 -1.58 -21.98 13.89
CA ARG A 176 -1.37 -23.37 13.48
C ARG A 176 -1.10 -24.24 14.70
N LEU A 177 -1.71 -25.41 14.72
CA LEU A 177 -1.42 -26.48 15.68
C LEU A 177 -1.08 -27.75 14.91
N LYS A 178 0.06 -28.35 15.23
CA LYS A 178 0.43 -29.69 14.79
C LYS A 178 0.77 -30.51 16.01
N ALA A 179 0.22 -31.71 16.09
CA ALA A 179 0.54 -32.66 17.15
C ALA A 179 0.63 -34.06 16.55
N LYS A 180 1.60 -34.84 17.02
CA LYS A 180 1.75 -36.25 16.70
C LYS A 180 2.00 -36.99 17.99
N THR A 181 1.31 -38.10 18.20
CA THR A 181 1.49 -38.96 19.37
C THR A 181 1.60 -40.41 18.93
N LYS A 182 2.51 -41.14 19.56
CA LYS A 182 2.66 -42.58 19.42
C LYS A 182 1.71 -43.23 20.43
N LEU A 183 0.65 -43.85 19.94
CA LEU A 183 -0.34 -44.54 20.77
C LEU A 183 0.16 -45.94 21.16
N SER A 184 0.92 -46.59 20.28
CA SER A 184 1.62 -47.86 20.51
C SER A 184 2.78 -48.02 19.52
N ASP A 185 3.54 -49.12 19.58
CA ASP A 185 4.59 -49.41 18.57
C ASP A 185 4.06 -49.59 17.15
N LYS A 186 2.76 -49.84 17.00
CA LYS A 186 2.10 -50.07 15.70
C LYS A 186 1.09 -48.99 15.32
N ALA A 187 0.83 -48.02 16.21
CA ALA A 187 -0.20 -47.01 16.01
C ALA A 187 0.29 -45.62 16.43
N SER A 188 0.05 -44.64 15.57
CA SER A 188 0.29 -43.22 15.86
C SER A 188 -0.90 -42.39 15.42
N PHE A 189 -1.18 -41.32 16.15
CA PHE A 189 -2.16 -40.32 15.79
C PHE A 189 -1.46 -39.00 15.45
N SER A 190 -1.95 -38.30 14.42
CA SER A 190 -1.43 -37.00 14.01
C SER A 190 -2.58 -36.06 13.68
N ALA A 191 -2.46 -34.82 14.15
CA ALA A 191 -3.40 -33.73 13.89
C ALA A 191 -2.64 -32.51 13.34
N ASN A 192 -3.25 -31.84 12.36
CA ASN A 192 -2.74 -30.58 11.78
C ASN A 192 -3.93 -29.65 11.51
N MET A 193 -4.01 -28.58 12.29
CA MET A 193 -5.04 -27.56 12.21
C MET A 193 -4.41 -26.23 11.85
N ALA A 194 -5.05 -25.48 10.96
CA ALA A 194 -4.60 -24.17 10.53
C ALA A 194 -5.78 -23.21 10.42
N TYR A 195 -5.58 -21.99 10.93
CA TYR A 195 -6.51 -20.88 10.84
C TYR A 195 -5.80 -19.69 10.19
N ALA A 196 -6.50 -19.00 9.30
CA ALA A 196 -6.03 -17.75 8.71
C ALA A 196 -7.21 -16.81 8.48
N ASN A 197 -7.06 -15.57 8.92
CA ASN A 197 -8.00 -14.49 8.66
C ASN A 197 -7.23 -13.27 8.18
N SER A 198 -7.66 -12.71 7.06
CA SER A 198 -7.02 -11.58 6.41
C SER A 198 -8.05 -10.49 6.18
N ARG A 199 -7.67 -9.25 6.50
CA ARG A 199 -8.45 -8.02 6.31
C ARG A 199 -7.69 -7.10 5.37
N ALA A 200 -8.38 -6.47 4.44
CA ALA A 200 -7.73 -5.62 3.46
C ALA A 200 -8.64 -4.46 3.05
N ASN A 201 -8.08 -3.25 3.10
CA ASN A 201 -8.60 -2.07 2.42
C ASN A 201 -7.67 -1.83 1.23
N GLN A 202 -8.13 -2.14 0.03
CA GLN A 202 -7.31 -2.06 -1.17
C GLN A 202 -7.56 -0.76 -1.92
N ILE A 203 -6.51 -0.25 -2.55
CA ILE A 203 -6.62 0.84 -3.51
C ILE A 203 -7.25 0.36 -4.82
N GLN A 204 -7.93 1.28 -5.51
CA GLN A 204 -8.37 1.09 -6.88
C GLN A 204 -7.15 0.79 -7.77
N LYS A 205 -7.20 -0.30 -8.54
CA LYS A 205 -6.15 -0.71 -9.50
C LYS A 205 -6.66 -0.65 -10.93
N GLY A 206 -5.73 -0.56 -11.89
CA GLY A 206 -6.02 -0.60 -13.33
C GLY A 206 -6.21 0.78 -13.98
N SER A 207 -6.41 0.76 -15.30
CA SER A 207 -6.61 1.96 -16.12
C SER A 207 -8.05 2.47 -15.98
N ASN A 208 -8.27 3.33 -15.00
CA ASN A 208 -9.55 4.04 -14.84
C ASN A 208 -9.30 5.49 -14.40
N VAL A 209 -10.35 6.32 -14.51
CA VAL A 209 -10.29 7.74 -14.16
C VAL A 209 -10.13 7.99 -12.65
N SER A 210 -10.28 6.96 -11.82
CA SER A 210 -10.15 6.98 -10.36
C SER A 210 -8.80 6.43 -9.88
N GLY A 211 -7.86 6.14 -10.78
CA GLY A 211 -6.52 5.69 -10.44
C GLY A 211 -5.72 6.81 -9.78
N VAL A 212 -5.12 6.54 -8.63
CA VAL A 212 -4.35 7.52 -7.84
C VAL A 212 -3.34 8.27 -8.70
N MET A 213 -2.47 7.54 -9.42
CA MET A 213 -1.43 8.15 -10.26
C MET A 213 -1.99 9.07 -11.34
N LEU A 214 -3.16 8.79 -11.90
CA LEU A 214 -3.76 9.64 -12.93
C LEU A 214 -4.09 11.03 -12.39
N GLY A 215 -4.59 11.10 -11.15
CA GLY A 215 -4.78 12.37 -10.45
C GLY A 215 -3.45 13.07 -10.22
N LEU A 216 -2.50 12.38 -9.58
CA LEU A 216 -1.22 12.97 -9.17
C LEU A 216 -0.40 13.52 -10.34
N VAL A 217 -0.40 12.87 -11.50
CA VAL A 217 0.40 13.33 -12.66
C VAL A 217 -0.33 14.31 -13.57
N ARG A 218 -1.67 14.45 -13.44
CA ARG A 218 -2.46 15.37 -14.27
C ARG A 218 -2.84 16.64 -13.56
N THR A 219 -2.90 16.64 -12.23
CA THR A 219 -3.15 17.87 -11.48
C THR A 219 -2.01 18.84 -11.74
N PRO A 220 -2.30 20.06 -12.22
CA PRO A 220 -1.26 21.07 -12.38
C PRO A 220 -0.65 21.45 -11.03
N PRO A 221 0.66 21.71 -10.96
CA PRO A 221 1.36 21.96 -9.70
C PRO A 221 0.90 23.24 -9.00
N SER A 222 0.22 24.16 -9.68
CA SER A 222 -0.37 25.35 -9.04
C SER A 222 -1.76 25.11 -8.45
N PHE A 223 -2.22 23.85 -8.35
CA PHE A 223 -3.50 23.49 -7.73
C PHE A 223 -3.25 22.63 -6.51
N ASP A 224 -3.62 23.13 -5.33
CA ASP A 224 -3.46 22.39 -4.09
C ASP A 224 -4.45 21.21 -4.02
N ASN A 225 -4.00 19.96 -3.98
CA ASN A 225 -4.90 18.82 -3.72
C ASN A 225 -5.24 18.64 -2.22
N GLY A 226 -4.50 19.29 -1.32
CA GLY A 226 -4.63 19.21 0.14
C GLY A 226 -5.76 20.04 0.73
N ALA A 227 -6.19 21.13 0.08
CA ALA A 227 -7.28 22.01 0.53
C ALA A 227 -8.71 21.40 0.59
N GLY A 228 -8.84 20.07 0.54
CA GLY A 228 -10.12 19.37 0.65
C GLY A 228 -10.82 19.09 -0.68
N TYR A 229 -11.96 18.40 -0.57
CA TYR A 229 -12.69 17.80 -1.70
C TYR A 229 -13.94 18.57 -2.14
N GLU A 230 -14.33 19.62 -1.43
CA GLU A 230 -15.49 20.48 -1.70
C GLU A 230 -15.09 21.95 -1.69
N PHE A 231 -15.69 22.74 -2.60
CA PHE A 231 -15.62 24.19 -2.56
C PHE A 231 -16.63 24.75 -1.53
N PRO A 232 -16.49 26.03 -1.10
CA PRO A 232 -17.47 26.67 -0.23
C PRO A 232 -18.91 26.66 -0.77
N ASP A 233 -19.08 26.55 -2.09
CA ASP A 233 -20.40 26.44 -2.75
C ASP A 233 -20.97 25.02 -2.80
N GLY A 234 -20.34 24.06 -2.10
CA GLY A 234 -20.76 22.65 -2.01
C GLY A 234 -20.47 21.81 -3.26
N LYS A 235 -19.86 22.37 -4.31
CA LYS A 235 -19.44 21.60 -5.48
C LYS A 235 -18.16 20.85 -5.20
N GLN A 236 -17.97 19.73 -5.90
CA GLN A 236 -16.72 18.98 -5.82
C GLN A 236 -15.54 19.86 -6.26
N ARG A 237 -14.54 19.96 -5.41
CA ARG A 237 -13.27 20.62 -5.70
C ARG A 237 -12.41 19.72 -6.57
N ASN A 238 -12.18 20.13 -7.81
CA ASN A 238 -11.32 19.42 -8.74
C ASN A 238 -10.58 20.39 -9.67
N TYR A 239 -9.47 19.94 -10.22
CA TYR A 239 -8.63 20.68 -11.18
C TYR A 239 -9.24 20.74 -12.60
N ARG A 240 -10.52 20.37 -12.78
CA ARG A 240 -11.24 20.32 -14.07
C ARG A 240 -12.53 21.14 -14.07
N ASN A 241 -12.50 22.29 -13.41
CA ASN A 241 -13.61 23.24 -13.37
C ASN A 241 -14.88 22.77 -12.61
N GLY A 242 -14.75 21.89 -11.61
CA GLY A 242 -15.85 21.52 -10.71
C GLY A 242 -17.01 20.78 -11.40
N GLY A 243 -17.05 19.45 -11.27
CA GLY A 243 -18.17 18.66 -11.77
C GLY A 243 -19.34 18.72 -10.79
N ARG A 244 -20.58 18.75 -11.29
CA ARG A 244 -21.74 18.38 -10.47
C ARG A 244 -21.75 16.86 -10.34
N VAL A 245 -21.96 16.36 -9.12
CA VAL A 245 -22.33 14.97 -8.86
C VAL A 245 -23.72 14.72 -9.41
#